data_AF-A0A398BBQ3-F1
#
_entry.id   AF-A0A398BBQ3-F1
#
_cell.length_a   1.000
_cell.length_b   1.000
_cell.length_c   1.000
_cell.angle_alpha   90.00
_cell.angle_beta   90.00
_cell.angle_gamma   90.00
#
_symmetry.space_group_name_H-M   'P 1'
#
loop_
_entity.id
_entity.type
_entity.pdbx_description
1 polymer ?
#
loop_
_entity_poly.entity_id
_entity_poly.type
_entity_poly.pdbx_seq_one_letter_code
_entity_poly.pdbx_strand_id
1 'polypeptide(L)'
;MPLTPMDIHNQEFSKVFRGYDEDEVNEFLDQIIKDYELVLREKKEIEQKLEETYERLGHFTNIEGTLNKSILVAQEAAEEVKRNAQKEAKLIIKEAEKNADRIVNDSLLKARKIAVEIEELKKQSKVFRMRFKMLVEAQLDLLDNEDWDHLLEYEVDATEIEINDGVKEEN
;
A
#
# COMPACT_ATOMS: atom_id res chain seq x y z
N MET A 1 -46.33 -15.57 -57.65
CA MET A 1 -46.64 -16.48 -56.52
C MET A 1 -46.57 -17.89 -57.05
N PRO A 2 -45.92 -18.83 -56.34
CA PRO A 2 -45.99 -20.24 -56.70
C PRO A 2 -47.44 -20.74 -56.51
N LEU A 3 -47.84 -21.71 -57.33
CA LEU A 3 -49.14 -22.40 -57.21
C LEU A 3 -49.30 -22.96 -55.79
N THR A 4 -50.51 -22.92 -55.24
CA THR A 4 -50.85 -23.64 -54.01
C THR A 4 -51.37 -25.05 -54.34
N PRO A 5 -51.31 -26.00 -53.40
CA PRO A 5 -51.94 -27.31 -53.58
C PRO A 5 -53.43 -27.20 -53.96
N MET A 6 -54.14 -26.20 -53.43
CA MET A 6 -55.53 -25.91 -53.80
C MET A 6 -55.68 -25.37 -55.22
N ASP A 7 -54.70 -24.60 -55.72
CA ASP A 7 -54.71 -24.14 -57.11
C ASP A 7 -54.50 -25.31 -58.09
N ILE A 8 -53.71 -26.32 -57.70
CA ILE A 8 -53.50 -27.54 -58.49
C ILE A 8 -54.77 -28.41 -58.49
N HIS A 9 -55.45 -28.52 -57.34
CA HIS A 9 -56.70 -29.29 -57.23
C HIS A 9 -57.87 -28.66 -58.01
N ASN A 10 -57.97 -27.33 -58.04
CA ASN A 10 -59.04 -26.61 -58.73
C ASN A 10 -58.74 -26.33 -60.21
N GLN A 11 -57.62 -26.84 -60.75
CA GLN A 11 -57.21 -26.58 -62.12
C GLN A 11 -58.04 -27.42 -63.10
N GLU A 12 -58.85 -26.75 -63.92
CA GLU A 12 -59.56 -27.40 -65.02
C GLU A 12 -58.73 -27.38 -66.32
N PHE A 13 -58.75 -28.48 -67.06
CA PHE A 13 -58.09 -28.62 -68.36
C PHE A 13 -59.12 -28.78 -69.49
N SER A 14 -58.85 -28.15 -70.64
CA SER A 14 -59.72 -28.25 -71.81
C SER A 14 -59.57 -29.61 -72.53
N LYS A 15 -60.69 -30.22 -72.92
CA LYS A 15 -60.70 -31.52 -73.62
C LYS A 15 -60.45 -31.33 -75.12
N VAL A 16 -59.50 -32.07 -75.68
CA VAL A 16 -59.13 -32.07 -77.11
C VAL A 16 -59.10 -33.49 -77.67
N PHE A 17 -59.41 -33.64 -78.97
CA PHE A 17 -59.42 -34.94 -79.64
C PHE A 17 -57.99 -35.50 -79.73
N ARG A 18 -57.69 -36.57 -78.96
CA ARG A 18 -56.35 -37.12 -78.62
C ARG A 18 -55.59 -36.37 -77.50
N GLY A 19 -56.24 -36.11 -76.37
CA GLY A 19 -55.59 -35.66 -75.13
C GLY A 19 -55.03 -36.81 -74.27
N TYR A 20 -54.39 -36.45 -73.16
CA TYR A 20 -54.02 -37.39 -72.10
C TYR A 20 -55.26 -37.99 -71.45
N ASP A 21 -55.09 -39.17 -70.84
CA ASP A 21 -56.15 -39.80 -70.04
C ASP A 21 -56.40 -38.96 -68.77
N GLU A 22 -57.66 -38.63 -68.53
CA GLU A 22 -58.09 -37.77 -67.43
C GLU A 22 -57.86 -38.45 -66.06
N ASP A 23 -58.04 -39.78 -65.98
CA ASP A 23 -57.89 -40.53 -64.74
C ASP A 23 -56.40 -40.67 -64.36
N GLU A 24 -55.52 -40.98 -65.33
CA GLU A 24 -54.06 -41.04 -65.08
C GLU A 24 -53.49 -39.66 -64.69
N VAL A 25 -53.97 -38.59 -65.33
CA VAL A 25 -53.55 -37.22 -65.01
C VAL A 25 -54.01 -36.82 -63.61
N ASN A 26 -55.25 -37.13 -63.24
CA ASN A 26 -55.77 -36.83 -61.90
C ASN A 26 -55.01 -37.59 -60.80
N GLU A 27 -54.70 -38.87 -61.00
CA GLU A 27 -53.92 -39.65 -60.04
C GLU A 27 -52.49 -39.09 -59.86
N PHE A 28 -51.88 -38.62 -60.95
CA PHE A 28 -50.59 -37.94 -60.89
C PHE A 28 -50.66 -36.57 -60.21
N LEU A 29 -51.72 -35.78 -60.47
CA LEU A 29 -51.95 -34.50 -59.80
C LEU A 29 -52.18 -34.67 -58.30
N ASP A 30 -52.89 -35.71 -57.86
CA ASP A 30 -53.07 -36.04 -56.44
C ASP A 30 -51.73 -36.35 -55.75
N GLN A 31 -50.82 -37.04 -56.43
CA GLN A 31 -49.48 -37.29 -55.91
C GLN A 31 -48.67 -35.98 -55.83
N ILE A 32 -48.73 -35.13 -56.86
CA ILE A 32 -48.09 -33.81 -56.84
C ILE A 32 -48.62 -32.97 -55.69
N ILE A 33 -49.93 -32.92 -55.46
CA ILE A 33 -50.56 -32.16 -54.38
C ILE A 33 -49.98 -32.57 -53.03
N LYS A 34 -49.88 -33.88 -52.75
CA LYS A 34 -49.30 -34.41 -51.50
C LYS A 34 -47.84 -34.03 -51.32
N ASP A 35 -47.03 -34.20 -52.36
CA ASP A 35 -45.60 -33.89 -52.31
C ASP A 35 -45.37 -32.38 -52.14
N TYR A 36 -46.21 -31.56 -52.79
CA TYR A 36 -46.14 -30.10 -52.69
C TYR A 36 -46.56 -29.59 -51.30
N GLU A 37 -47.58 -30.20 -50.68
CA GLU A 37 -47.93 -29.93 -49.28
C GLU A 37 -46.79 -30.28 -48.32
N LEU A 38 -46.11 -31.41 -48.55
CA LEU A 38 -44.96 -31.83 -47.74
C LEU A 38 -43.83 -30.79 -47.84
N VAL A 39 -43.46 -30.40 -49.07
CA VAL A 39 -42.41 -29.39 -49.32
C VAL A 39 -42.77 -28.04 -48.69
N LEU A 40 -44.02 -27.60 -48.78
CA LEU A 40 -44.46 -26.34 -48.15
C LEU A 40 -44.37 -26.39 -46.62
N ARG A 41 -44.69 -27.54 -46.02
CA ARG A 41 -44.55 -27.76 -44.58
C ARG A 41 -43.08 -27.73 -44.15
N GLU A 42 -42.22 -28.48 -44.84
CA GLU A 42 -40.79 -28.51 -44.57
C GLU A 42 -40.16 -27.13 -44.75
N LYS A 43 -40.52 -26.40 -45.80
CA LYS A 43 -40.08 -25.02 -46.01
C LYS A 43 -40.43 -24.14 -44.81
N LYS A 44 -41.67 -24.21 -44.34
CA LYS A 44 -42.12 -23.41 -43.18
C LYS A 44 -41.35 -23.78 -41.91
N GLU A 45 -41.10 -25.07 -41.67
CA GLU A 45 -40.30 -25.52 -40.52
C GLU A 45 -38.85 -25.04 -40.60
N ILE A 46 -38.25 -25.07 -41.79
CA ILE A 46 -36.89 -24.59 -42.02
C ILE A 46 -36.82 -23.07 -41.83
N GLU A 47 -37.78 -22.32 -42.36
CA GLU A 47 -37.85 -20.86 -42.18
C GLU A 47 -37.97 -20.49 -40.70
N GLN A 48 -38.80 -21.21 -39.92
CA GLN A 48 -38.90 -21.02 -38.47
C GLN A 48 -37.59 -21.32 -37.74
N LYS A 49 -36.92 -22.44 -38.05
CA LYS A 49 -35.63 -22.79 -37.45
C LYS A 49 -34.54 -21.78 -37.80
N LEU A 50 -34.59 -21.24 -39.02
CA LEU A 50 -33.64 -20.25 -39.50
C LEU A 50 -33.81 -18.94 -38.72
N GLU A 51 -35.04 -18.49 -38.54
CA GLU A 51 -35.37 -17.31 -37.73
C GLU A 51 -34.90 -17.47 -36.28
N GLU A 52 -35.20 -18.60 -35.64
CA GLU A 52 -34.74 -18.91 -34.26
C GLU A 52 -33.20 -18.92 -34.16
N THR A 53 -32.52 -19.46 -35.18
CA THR A 53 -31.05 -19.50 -35.21
C THR A 53 -30.45 -18.11 -35.37
N TYR A 54 -31.04 -17.26 -36.22
CA TYR A 54 -30.60 -15.87 -36.39
C TYR A 54 -30.81 -15.04 -35.13
N GLU A 55 -31.92 -15.22 -34.41
CA GLU A 55 -32.14 -14.56 -33.12
C GLU A 55 -31.06 -14.95 -32.10
N ARG A 56 -30.77 -16.26 -31.98
CA ARG A 56 -29.70 -16.75 -31.10
C ARG A 56 -28.34 -16.19 -31.48
N LEU A 57 -28.02 -16.13 -32.78
CA LEU A 57 -26.76 -15.57 -33.27
C LEU A 57 -26.64 -14.07 -32.94
N GLY A 58 -27.73 -13.32 -33.09
CA GLY A 58 -27.79 -11.91 -32.71
C GLY A 58 -27.52 -11.72 -31.22
N HIS A 59 -28.12 -12.57 -30.37
CA HIS A 59 -27.88 -12.57 -28.93
C HIS A 59 -26.41 -12.86 -28.59
N PHE A 60 -25.80 -13.87 -29.22
CA PHE A 60 -24.38 -14.19 -29.00
C PHE A 60 -23.44 -13.06 -29.45
N THR A 61 -23.72 -12.44 -30.60
CA THR A 61 -22.95 -11.28 -31.08
C THR A 61 -22.99 -10.13 -30.08
N ASN A 62 -24.16 -9.88 -29.47
CA ASN A 62 -24.30 -8.82 -28.46
C ASN A 62 -23.55 -9.16 -27.15
N ILE A 63 -23.60 -10.42 -26.72
CA ILE A 63 -22.83 -10.91 -25.57
C ILE A 63 -21.33 -10.76 -25.83
N GLU A 64 -20.85 -11.19 -27.01
CA GLU A 64 -19.44 -11.07 -27.38
C GLU A 64 -18.99 -9.62 -27.36
N GLY A 65 -19.78 -8.71 -27.93
CA GLY A 65 -19.49 -7.28 -27.90
C GLY A 65 -19.45 -6.70 -26.49
N THR A 66 -20.34 -7.15 -25.61
CA THR A 66 -20.36 -6.73 -24.20
C THR A 66 -19.17 -7.29 -23.43
N LEU A 67 -18.86 -8.56 -23.61
CA LEU A 67 -17.73 -9.24 -22.98
C LEU A 67 -16.41 -8.59 -23.37
N ASN A 68 -16.21 -8.31 -24.66
CA ASN A 68 -15.01 -7.61 -25.16
C ASN A 68 -14.86 -6.23 -24.52
N LYS A 69 -15.95 -5.46 -24.38
CA LYS A 69 -15.93 -4.16 -23.68
C LYS A 69 -15.59 -4.32 -22.20
N SER A 70 -16.19 -5.30 -21.51
CA SER A 70 -15.91 -5.57 -20.10
C SER A 70 -14.45 -5.97 -19.87
N ILE A 71 -13.87 -6.79 -20.75
CA ILE A 71 -12.45 -7.17 -20.69
C ILE A 71 -11.56 -5.95 -20.86
N LEU A 72 -11.86 -5.08 -21.82
CA LEU A 72 -11.10 -3.84 -22.05
C LEU A 72 -11.13 -2.94 -20.81
N VAL A 73 -12.31 -2.71 -20.24
CA VAL A 73 -12.46 -1.90 -19.01
C VAL A 73 -11.70 -2.52 -17.83
N ALA A 74 -11.78 -3.84 -17.67
CA ALA A 74 -11.03 -4.54 -16.62
C ALA A 74 -9.51 -4.39 -16.80
N GLN A 75 -9.01 -4.46 -18.04
CA GLN A 75 -7.60 -4.27 -18.34
C GLN A 75 -7.14 -2.82 -18.08
N GLU A 76 -7.93 -1.83 -18.48
CA GLU A 76 -7.65 -0.42 -18.20
C GLU A 76 -7.60 -0.14 -16.70
N ALA A 77 -8.59 -0.65 -15.94
CA ALA A 77 -8.61 -0.52 -14.48
C ALA A 77 -7.40 -1.20 -13.83
N ALA A 78 -7.00 -2.39 -14.29
CA ALA A 78 -5.82 -3.07 -13.78
C ALA A 78 -4.52 -2.28 -14.02
N GLU A 79 -4.36 -1.72 -15.23
CA GLU A 79 -3.19 -0.88 -15.55
C GLU A 79 -3.21 0.46 -14.79
N GLU A 80 -4.38 1.03 -14.53
CA GLU A 80 -4.50 2.22 -13.68
C GLU A 80 -4.06 1.93 -12.24
N VAL A 81 -4.57 0.85 -11.63
CA VAL A 81 -4.19 0.43 -10.27
C VAL A 81 -2.68 0.19 -10.19
N LYS A 82 -2.10 -0.54 -11.15
CA LYS A 82 -0.66 -0.81 -11.21
C LYS A 82 0.16 0.48 -11.29
N ARG A 83 -0.26 1.43 -12.13
CA ARG A 83 0.42 2.72 -12.30
C ARG A 83 0.35 3.57 -11.03
N ASN A 84 -0.80 3.59 -10.35
CA ASN A 84 -0.98 4.32 -9.11
C ASN A 84 -0.13 3.71 -7.99
N ALA A 85 -0.16 2.38 -7.83
CA ALA A 85 0.68 1.68 -6.87
C ALA A 85 2.18 1.93 -7.11
N GLN A 86 2.64 1.95 -8.36
CA GLN A 86 4.03 2.27 -8.69
C GLN A 86 4.42 3.71 -8.34
N LYS A 87 3.51 4.68 -8.56
CA LYS A 87 3.75 6.08 -8.17
C LYS A 87 3.83 6.23 -6.65
N GLU A 88 2.88 5.63 -5.95
CA GLU A 88 2.82 5.67 -4.49
C GLU A 88 4.05 5.00 -3.86
N ALA A 89 4.46 3.83 -4.34
CA ALA A 89 5.68 3.17 -3.91
C ALA A 89 6.92 4.06 -4.07
N LYS A 90 7.06 4.75 -5.21
CA LYS A 90 8.17 5.69 -5.43
C LYS A 90 8.14 6.88 -4.46
N LEU A 91 6.95 7.38 -4.13
CA LEU A 91 6.80 8.47 -3.17
C LEU A 91 7.19 8.00 -1.76
N ILE A 92 6.73 6.83 -1.34
CA ILE A 92 7.06 6.23 -0.04
C ILE A 92 8.59 6.05 0.08
N ILE A 93 9.24 5.49 -0.94
CA ILE A 93 10.71 5.32 -0.94
C ILE A 93 11.41 6.68 -0.79
N LYS A 94 11.01 7.67 -1.59
CA LYS A 94 11.61 9.00 -1.55
C LYS A 94 11.43 9.71 -0.21
N GLU A 95 10.26 9.54 0.42
CA GLU A 95 9.98 10.11 1.73
C GLU A 95 10.76 9.39 2.83
N ALA A 96 10.87 8.05 2.76
CA ALA A 96 11.67 7.25 3.68
C ALA A 96 13.16 7.62 3.60
N GLU A 97 13.71 7.78 2.39
CA GLU A 97 15.09 8.24 2.16
C GLU A 97 15.32 9.61 2.79
N LYS A 98 14.44 10.58 2.51
CA LYS A 98 14.55 11.93 3.08
C LYS A 98 14.47 11.92 4.62
N ASN A 99 13.60 11.09 5.19
CA ASN A 99 13.48 10.98 6.65
C ASN A 99 14.71 10.30 7.26
N ALA A 100 15.26 9.27 6.61
CA ALA A 100 16.49 8.61 7.02
C ALA A 100 17.67 9.60 7.02
N ASP A 101 17.83 10.37 5.93
CA ASP A 101 18.86 11.41 5.84
C ASP A 101 18.74 12.45 6.95
N ARG A 102 17.51 12.87 7.28
CA ARG A 102 17.25 13.78 8.38
C ARG A 102 17.67 13.18 9.73
N ILE A 103 17.27 11.95 10.01
CA ILE A 103 17.61 11.24 11.26
C ILE A 103 19.12 11.09 11.41
N VAL A 104 19.82 10.73 10.34
CA VAL A 104 21.28 10.59 10.34
C VAL A 104 21.94 11.93 10.62
N ASN A 105 21.54 13.00 9.93
CA ASN A 105 22.10 14.33 10.14
C ASN A 105 21.86 14.84 11.56
N ASP A 106 20.64 14.69 12.10
CA ASP A 106 20.32 15.09 13.48
C ASP A 106 21.17 14.31 14.49
N SER A 107 21.36 13.01 14.25
CA SER A 107 22.20 12.15 15.10
C SER A 107 23.67 12.57 15.04
N LEU A 108 24.20 12.91 13.86
CA LEU A 108 25.57 13.40 13.70
C LEU A 108 25.79 14.76 14.36
N LEU A 109 24.78 15.65 14.33
CA LEU A 109 24.84 16.93 15.03
C LEU A 109 24.86 16.74 16.55
N LYS A 110 24.00 15.86 17.08
CA LYS A 110 23.99 15.50 18.51
C LYS A 110 25.31 14.88 18.94
N ALA A 111 25.85 13.94 18.17
CA ALA A 111 27.13 13.29 18.45
C ALA A 111 28.28 14.30 18.51
N ARG A 112 28.33 15.25 17.56
CA ARG A 112 29.32 16.34 17.59
C ARG A 112 29.17 17.23 18.82
N LYS A 113 27.95 17.60 19.18
CA LYS A 113 27.68 18.40 20.38
C LYS A 113 28.18 17.70 21.64
N ILE A 114 27.85 16.42 21.80
CA ILE A 114 28.31 15.60 22.94
C ILE A 114 29.84 15.51 22.96
N ALA A 115 30.49 15.35 21.81
CA ALA A 115 31.95 15.29 21.73
C ALA A 115 32.61 16.59 22.25
N VAL A 116 32.05 17.75 21.87
CA VAL A 116 32.52 19.06 22.36
C VAL A 116 32.28 19.20 23.87
N GLU A 117 31.11 18.80 24.38
CA GLU A 117 30.80 18.82 25.81
C GLU A 117 31.76 17.92 26.62
N ILE A 118 32.11 16.75 26.09
CA ILE A 118 33.10 15.85 26.71
C ILE A 118 34.48 16.51 26.77
N GLU A 119 34.90 17.20 25.72
CA GLU A 119 36.20 17.89 25.70
C GLU A 119 36.26 19.03 26.72
N GLU A 120 35.19 19.82 26.83
CA GLU A 120 35.07 20.88 27.82
C GLU A 120 35.06 20.32 29.26
N LEU A 121 34.31 19.25 29.52
CA LEU A 121 34.31 18.57 30.81
C LEU A 121 35.69 18.02 31.18
N LYS A 122 36.43 17.46 30.22
CA LYS A 122 37.82 17.02 30.44
C LYS A 122 38.73 18.18 30.82
N LYS A 123 38.59 19.34 30.18
CA LYS A 123 39.35 20.55 30.51
C LYS A 123 39.02 21.04 31.93
N GLN A 124 37.73 21.09 32.28
CA GLN A 124 37.28 21.47 33.62
C GLN A 124 37.81 20.49 34.69
N SER A 125 37.79 19.19 34.42
CA SER A 125 38.34 18.16 35.31
C SER A 125 39.85 18.34 35.54
N LYS A 126 40.62 18.65 34.50
CA LYS A 126 42.07 18.96 34.62
C LYS A 126 42.31 20.20 35.50
N VAL A 127 41.55 21.27 35.28
CA VAL A 127 41.66 22.50 36.08
C VAL A 127 41.29 22.23 37.53
N PHE A 128 40.19 21.52 37.78
CA PHE A 128 39.77 21.13 39.12
C PHE A 128 40.85 20.31 39.83
N ARG A 129 41.41 19.27 39.16
CA ARG A 129 42.50 18.47 39.70
C ARG A 129 43.72 19.31 40.06
N MET A 130 44.11 20.27 39.22
CA MET A 130 45.26 21.13 39.50
C MET A 130 45.00 22.05 40.70
N ARG A 131 43.80 22.65 40.80
CA ARG A 131 43.39 23.46 41.95
C ARG A 131 43.35 22.66 43.24
N PHE A 132 42.79 21.45 43.20
CA PHE A 132 42.72 20.56 44.35
C PHE A 132 44.11 20.14 44.82
N LYS A 133 45.01 19.80 43.88
CA LYS A 133 46.40 19.47 44.20
C LYS A 133 47.11 20.64 44.89
N MET A 134 47.01 21.86 44.35
CA MET A 134 47.61 23.05 44.97
C MET A 134 47.04 23.33 46.37
N LEU A 135 45.73 23.13 46.57
CA LEU A 135 45.11 23.28 47.89
C LEU A 135 45.70 22.28 48.89
N VAL A 136 45.79 21.00 48.53
CA VAL A 136 46.36 19.97 49.40
C VAL A 136 47.84 20.24 49.68
N GLU A 137 48.62 20.63 48.67
CA GLU A 137 50.03 20.99 48.85
C GLU A 137 50.19 22.17 49.82
N ALA A 138 49.35 23.21 49.71
CA ALA A 138 49.37 24.34 50.65
C ALA A 138 48.95 23.95 52.08
N GLN A 139 48.02 22.99 52.24
CA GLN A 139 47.66 22.48 53.57
C GLN A 139 48.76 21.60 54.17
N LEU A 140 49.49 20.84 53.34
CA LEU A 140 50.65 20.07 53.79
C LEU A 140 51.80 21.00 54.20
N ASP A 141 52.10 22.01 53.40
CA ASP A 141 53.14 23.01 53.70
C ASP A 141 52.88 23.72 55.04
N LEU A 142 51.61 24.01 55.36
CA LEU A 142 51.21 24.56 56.66
C LEU A 142 51.46 23.60 57.83
N LEU A 143 51.31 22.29 57.62
CA LEU A 143 51.54 21.27 58.65
C LEU A 143 53.03 20.94 58.81
N ASP A 144 53.78 20.99 57.71
CA ASP A 144 55.22 20.74 57.68
C ASP A 144 56.02 21.93 58.23
N ASN A 145 55.40 23.10 58.41
CA ASN A 145 56.03 24.25 59.04
C ASN A 145 56.24 23.97 60.55
N GLU A 146 57.48 24.18 61.03
CA GLU A 146 57.91 23.95 62.43
C GLU A 146 57.12 24.78 63.47
N ASP A 147 56.22 25.67 63.01
CA ASP A 147 55.27 26.42 63.83
C ASP A 147 54.40 25.50 64.70
N TRP A 148 54.05 24.29 64.22
CA TRP A 148 53.29 23.32 65.01
C TRP A 148 54.12 22.68 66.12
N ASP A 149 55.40 22.41 65.87
CA ASP A 149 56.31 21.87 66.88
C ASP A 149 56.50 22.90 68.01
N HIS A 150 56.64 24.18 67.66
CA HIS A 150 56.69 25.27 68.65
C HIS A 150 55.37 25.49 69.40
N LEU A 151 54.22 25.29 68.76
CA LEU A 151 52.91 25.41 69.41
C LEU A 151 52.65 24.28 70.42
N LEU A 152 53.17 23.07 70.13
CA LEU A 152 53.03 21.89 70.98
C LEU A 152 54.07 21.82 72.12
N GLU A 153 55.17 22.57 72.03
CA GLU A 153 56.16 22.71 73.11
C GLU A 153 55.66 23.57 74.29
N TYR A 154 54.52 24.26 74.16
CA TYR A 154 53.92 25.04 75.25
C TYR A 154 53.06 24.15 76.17
N GLU A 155 53.70 23.31 76.99
CA GLU A 155 53.07 22.79 78.20
C GLU A 155 52.87 23.96 79.18
N VAL A 156 51.67 24.54 79.20
CA VAL A 156 51.25 25.39 80.32
C VAL A 156 51.17 24.48 81.54
N ASP A 157 52.12 24.61 82.45
CA ASP A 157 52.01 24.02 83.78
C ASP A 157 50.81 24.68 84.49
N ALA A 158 49.65 24.04 84.39
CA ALA A 158 48.39 24.50 84.99
C ALA A 158 48.40 24.40 86.54
N THR A 159 49.57 24.15 87.14
CA THR A 159 49.75 23.96 88.58
C THR A 159 50.07 25.26 89.34
N GLU A 160 50.44 26.35 88.66
CA GLU A 160 50.70 27.66 89.29
C GLU A 160 49.56 28.68 89.03
N ILE A 161 48.38 28.42 89.58
CA ILE A 161 47.42 29.50 89.87
C ILE A 161 47.51 29.77 91.37
N GLU A 162 48.43 30.65 91.77
CA GLU A 162 48.42 31.23 93.12
C GLU A 162 47.22 32.18 93.23
N ILE A 163 46.19 31.73 93.96
CA ILE A 163 45.10 32.56 94.46
C ILE A 163 45.69 33.46 95.56
N ASN A 164 45.98 34.72 95.25
CA ASN A 164 46.34 35.70 96.28
C ASN A 164 45.10 36.51 96.69
N ASP A 165 44.32 35.93 97.60
CA ASP A 165 43.36 36.65 98.44
C ASP A 165 44.13 37.53 99.45
N GLY A 166 43.92 38.85 99.39
CA GLY A 166 44.69 39.76 100.24
C GLY A 166 44.12 41.18 100.34
N VAL A 167 42.96 41.29 100.96
CA VAL A 167 42.32 42.54 101.42
C VAL A 167 43.20 43.32 102.40
N LYS A 168 43.19 44.67 102.28
CA LYS A 168 43.07 45.72 103.35
C LYS A 168 43.31 47.11 102.72
N GLU A 169 42.34 48.03 102.67
CA GLU A 169 41.94 49.02 103.73
C GLU A 169 43.15 49.61 104.47
N GLU A 170 43.34 50.91 104.72
CA GLU A 170 42.57 52.15 104.58
C GLU A 170 43.58 53.29 104.87
N ASN A 171 43.40 54.45 104.22
CA ASN A 171 43.35 55.80 104.81
C ASN A 171 43.54 56.88 103.74
#